data_AF-A0A1Q3BP70-F1
#
_entry.id   AF-A0A1Q3BP70-F1
#
_cell.length_a   1.000
_cell.length_b   1.000
_cell.length_c   1.000
_cell.angle_alpha   90.00
_cell.angle_beta   90.00
_cell.angle_gamma   90.00
#
_symmetry.space_group_name_H-M   'P 1'
#
loop_
_entity.id
_entity.type
_entity.pdbx_description
1 polymer ?
#
loop_
_entity_poly.entity_id
_entity_poly.type
_entity_poly.pdbx_seq_one_letter_code
_entity_poly.pdbx_strand_id
1 'polypeptide(L)'
;ILLGFIMVVQDVKCQFMNTVLVKEMPLNLTYTHLMGKNSTMLYGNLAINERKKVSAKYAEDYGNCKLKYSYRHKAGTTIEPSFDFATNSWDFAVSQRIPGTDNDVLSASYDTWLIVLKGG
;
A
#
# COMPACT_ATOMS: atom_id res chain seq x y z
N ILE A 1 -5.03 33.68 -26.79
CA ILE A 1 -4.01 33.14 -25.85
C ILE A 1 -4.76 32.79 -24.58
N LEU A 2 -4.97 31.50 -24.31
CA LEU A 2 -5.63 31.05 -23.08
C LEU A 2 -4.56 31.00 -21.99
N LEU A 3 -4.56 31.98 -21.08
CA LEU A 3 -3.70 31.98 -19.90
C LEU A 3 -4.32 31.01 -18.88
N GLY A 4 -3.78 29.81 -18.79
CA GLY A 4 -4.10 28.87 -17.71
C GLY A 4 -3.42 29.31 -16.42
N PHE A 5 -4.20 29.61 -15.38
CA PHE A 5 -3.67 29.76 -14.02
C PHE A 5 -3.31 28.37 -13.48
N ILE A 6 -2.02 28.13 -13.22
CA ILE A 6 -1.57 26.98 -12.44
C ILE A 6 -1.81 27.33 -10.97
N MET A 7 -2.86 26.76 -10.38
CA MET A 7 -3.08 26.87 -8.94
C MET A 7 -2.17 25.86 -8.24
N VAL A 8 -1.02 26.32 -7.74
CA VAL A 8 -0.22 25.54 -6.80
C VAL A 8 -0.84 25.73 -5.42
N VAL A 9 -1.87 24.94 -5.10
CA VAL A 9 -2.40 24.89 -3.74
C VAL A 9 -1.36 24.17 -2.89
N GLN A 10 -0.67 24.91 -2.01
CA GLN A 10 0.19 24.32 -1.00
C GLN A 10 -0.71 23.76 0.11
N ASP A 11 -0.95 22.45 0.05
CA ASP A 11 -1.82 21.76 0.99
C ASP A 11 -1.11 21.59 2.35
N VAL A 12 -1.76 22.00 3.43
CA VAL A 12 -1.25 21.81 4.79
C VAL A 12 -1.49 20.35 5.18
N LYS A 13 -0.39 19.62 5.41
CA LYS A 13 -0.41 18.22 5.85
C LYS A 13 -0.26 18.12 7.37
N CYS A 14 -1.27 17.59 8.04
CA CYS A 14 -1.17 17.14 9.43
C CYS A 14 -0.85 15.63 9.45
N GLN A 15 0.18 15.22 10.18
CA GLN A 15 0.60 13.82 10.23
C GLN A 15 0.87 13.39 11.67
N PHE A 16 0.26 12.28 12.08
CA PHE A 16 0.52 11.63 13.36
C PHE A 16 1.09 10.25 13.11
N MET A 17 2.19 9.93 13.79
CA MET A 17 2.85 8.64 13.71
C MET A 17 2.94 8.04 15.10
N ASN A 18 2.57 6.77 15.24
CA ASN A 18 2.63 6.06 16.50
C ASN A 18 3.07 4.61 16.26
N THR A 19 3.74 4.02 17.24
CA THR A 19 4.07 2.60 17.24
C THR A 19 3.53 1.99 18.53
N VAL A 20 2.69 0.97 18.37
CA VAL A 20 2.15 0.19 19.49
C VAL A 20 2.60 -1.26 19.37
N LEU A 21 2.69 -1.96 20.50
CA LEU A 21 3.01 -3.39 20.50
C LEU A 21 1.71 -4.20 20.52
N VAL A 22 1.52 -5.07 19.52
CA VAL A 22 0.42 -6.02 19.46
C VAL A 22 1.01 -7.42 19.61
N LYS A 23 0.82 -8.05 20.77
CA LYS A 23 1.48 -9.33 21.11
C LYS A 23 3.00 -9.26 20.86
N GLU A 24 3.64 -8.21 21.37
CA GLU A 24 5.09 -7.94 21.21
C GLU A 24 5.55 -7.62 19.76
N MET A 25 4.65 -7.67 18.78
CA MET A 25 4.95 -7.26 17.40
C MET A 25 4.69 -5.76 17.23
N PRO A 26 5.63 -4.99 16.67
CA PRO A 26 5.43 -3.56 16.45
C PRO A 26 4.43 -3.32 15.32
N LEU A 27 3.37 -2.60 15.65
CA LEU A 27 2.39 -2.03 14.74
C LEU A 27 2.67 -0.54 14.58
N ASN A 28 3.17 -0.16 13.41
CA ASN A 28 3.37 1.25 13.05
C ASN A 28 2.09 1.79 12.41
N LEU A 29 1.60 2.91 12.93
CA LEU A 29 0.41 3.61 12.47
C LEU A 29 0.80 5.01 12.02
N THR A 30 0.33 5.40 10.84
CA THR A 30 0.48 6.76 10.31
C THR A 30 -0.89 7.25 9.90
N TYR A 31 -1.36 8.30 10.57
CA TYR A 31 -2.49 9.10 10.14
C TYR A 31 -1.99 10.32 9.39
N THR A 32 -2.61 10.66 8.28
CA THR A 32 -2.31 11.87 7.51
C THR A 32 -3.62 12.53 7.10
N HIS A 33 -3.76 13.81 7.37
CA HIS A 33 -4.87 14.63 6.89
C HIS A 33 -4.32 15.80 6.07
N LEU A 34 -4.88 15.95 4.87
CA LEU A 34 -4.56 17.02 3.93
C LEU A 34 -5.70 18.04 3.97
N MET A 35 -5.42 19.24 4.52
CA MET A 35 -6.44 20.25 4.83
C MET A 35 -7.08 20.84 3.57
N GLY A 36 -6.27 21.14 2.56
CA GLY A 36 -6.70 21.72 1.28
C GLY A 36 -7.52 20.75 0.44
N LYS A 37 -7.20 19.45 0.50
CA LYS A 37 -8.02 18.39 -0.12
C LYS A 37 -9.15 17.89 0.79
N ASN A 38 -9.17 18.29 2.06
CA ASN A 38 -10.03 17.73 3.11
C ASN A 38 -10.05 16.19 3.05
N SER A 39 -8.86 15.59 2.99
CA SER A 39 -8.68 14.16 2.71
C SER A 39 -7.91 13.47 3.82
N THR A 40 -8.42 12.32 4.25
CA THR A 40 -7.78 11.50 5.28
C THR A 40 -7.16 10.23 4.71
N MET A 41 -5.94 9.92 5.15
CA MET A 41 -5.25 8.68 4.88
C MET A 41 -4.78 8.02 6.17
N LEU A 42 -4.95 6.71 6.26
CA LEU A 42 -4.43 5.88 7.35
C LEU A 42 -3.55 4.79 6.76
N TYR A 43 -2.38 4.59 7.36
CA TYR A 43 -1.48 3.49 7.02
C TYR A 43 -1.12 2.74 8.28
N GLY A 44 -1.20 1.41 8.22
CA GLY A 44 -0.79 0.50 9.28
C GLY A 44 0.19 -0.54 8.74
N ASN A 45 1.23 -0.86 9.51
CA ASN A 45 2.17 -1.94 9.20
C ASN A 45 2.54 -2.70 10.47
N LEU A 46 2.08 -3.95 10.55
CA LEU A 46 2.45 -4.91 11.58
C LEU A 46 3.65 -5.74 11.11
N ALA A 47 4.79 -5.59 11.78
CA ALA A 47 5.95 -6.43 11.51
C ALA A 47 5.88 -7.69 12.39
N ILE A 48 5.53 -8.83 11.79
CA ILE A 48 5.44 -10.10 12.50
C ILE A 48 6.84 -10.62 12.83
N ASN A 49 7.75 -10.51 11.86
CA ASN A 49 9.19 -10.70 12.01
C ASN A 49 9.91 -10.07 10.81
N GLU A 50 11.23 -10.24 10.70
CA GLU A 50 12.04 -9.70 9.60
C GLU A 50 11.63 -10.15 8.19
N ARG A 51 10.83 -11.22 8.09
CA ARG A 51 10.41 -11.82 6.81
C ARG A 51 8.92 -11.68 6.54
N LYS A 52 8.10 -11.36 7.54
CA LYS A 52 6.64 -11.35 7.45
C LYS A 52 6.10 -10.03 7.94
N LYS A 53 5.30 -9.38 7.10
CA LYS A 53 4.59 -8.14 7.46
C LYS A 53 3.19 -8.15 6.89
N VAL A 54 2.26 -7.51 7.61
CA VAL A 54 0.93 -7.18 7.14
C VAL A 54 0.81 -5.67 7.13
N SER A 55 0.40 -5.10 6.01
CA SER A 55 0.17 -3.66 5.89
C SER A 55 -1.23 -3.38 5.36
N ALA A 56 -1.88 -2.37 5.92
CA ALA A 56 -3.16 -1.87 5.43
C ALA A 56 -3.02 -0.38 5.12
N LYS A 57 -3.60 0.06 4.02
CA LYS A 57 -3.72 1.47 3.68
C LYS A 57 -5.19 1.79 3.45
N TYR A 58 -5.66 2.88 4.04
CA TYR A 58 -6.94 3.49 3.76
C TYR A 58 -6.72 4.91 3.23
N ALA A 59 -7.43 5.28 2.18
CA ALA A 59 -7.51 6.66 1.68
C ALA A 59 -8.97 6.99 1.34
N GLU A 60 -9.46 8.08 1.93
CA GLU A 60 -10.84 8.52 1.84
C GLU A 60 -11.26 8.87 0.39
N ASP A 61 -10.34 9.46 -0.39
CA ASP A 61 -10.58 9.93 -1.77
C ASP A 61 -11.20 8.89 -2.72
N TYR A 62 -11.08 7.60 -2.40
CA TYR A 62 -11.63 6.50 -3.22
C TYR A 62 -12.33 5.41 -2.39
N GLY A 63 -12.55 5.62 -1.09
CA GLY A 63 -12.94 4.52 -0.18
C GLY A 63 -11.95 3.34 -0.23
N ASN A 64 -10.71 3.60 -0.69
CA ASN A 64 -9.75 2.56 -0.98
C ASN A 64 -9.12 2.10 0.32
N CYS A 65 -9.48 0.88 0.71
CA CYS A 65 -8.71 0.09 1.65
C CYS A 65 -7.93 -0.95 0.86
N LYS A 66 -6.62 -1.02 1.06
CA LYS A 66 -5.76 -2.08 0.49
C LYS A 66 -5.04 -2.82 1.60
N LEU A 67 -5.26 -4.12 1.68
CA LEU A 67 -4.58 -5.01 2.62
C LEU A 67 -3.53 -5.82 1.86
N LYS A 68 -2.28 -5.80 2.34
CA LYS A 68 -1.16 -6.53 1.75
C LYS A 68 -0.47 -7.37 2.80
N TYR A 69 -0.20 -8.62 2.46
CA TYR A 69 0.73 -9.47 3.19
C TYR A 69 2.03 -9.54 2.41
N SER A 70 3.17 -9.57 3.08
CA SER A 70 4.47 -9.71 2.43
C SER A 70 5.32 -10.72 3.17
N TYR A 71 5.82 -11.69 2.41
CA TYR A 71 6.65 -12.77 2.88
C TYR A 71 7.94 -12.87 2.09
N ARG A 72 9.07 -12.70 2.77
CA ARG A 72 10.41 -12.89 2.21
C ARG A 72 10.90 -14.31 2.50
N HIS A 73 10.99 -15.12 1.46
CA HIS A 73 11.59 -16.44 1.49
C HIS A 73 13.12 -16.35 1.65
N LYS A 74 13.73 -17.42 2.18
CA LYS A 74 15.17 -17.47 2.50
C LYS A 74 16.08 -17.22 1.29
N ALA A 75 15.63 -17.60 0.10
CA ALA A 75 16.39 -17.48 -1.14
C ALA A 75 16.33 -16.08 -1.79
N GLY A 76 15.90 -15.04 -1.06
CA GLY A 76 15.77 -13.68 -1.60
C GLY A 76 14.51 -13.44 -2.42
N THR A 77 13.60 -14.42 -2.50
CA THR A 77 12.26 -14.26 -3.07
C THR A 77 11.36 -13.51 -2.10
N THR A 78 10.54 -12.57 -2.58
CA THR A 78 9.48 -11.93 -1.82
C THR A 78 8.15 -12.15 -2.54
N ILE A 79 7.13 -12.57 -1.81
CA ILE A 79 5.78 -12.80 -2.31
C ILE A 79 4.86 -11.83 -1.58
N GLU A 80 4.05 -11.09 -2.34
CA GLU A 80 3.19 -10.03 -1.83
C GLU A 80 1.79 -10.12 -2.46
N PRO A 81 0.87 -10.92 -1.90
CA PRO A 81 -0.54 -10.81 -2.22
C PRO A 81 -1.13 -9.55 -1.56
N SER A 82 -1.95 -8.81 -2.31
CA SER A 82 -2.83 -7.80 -1.75
C SER A 82 -4.25 -7.91 -2.28
N PHE A 83 -5.16 -7.35 -1.50
CA PHE A 83 -6.55 -7.15 -1.89
C PHE A 83 -6.91 -5.67 -1.78
N ASP A 84 -7.45 -5.11 -2.85
CA ASP A 84 -7.98 -3.75 -2.89
C ASP A 84 -9.51 -3.81 -2.79
N PHE A 85 -10.04 -3.27 -1.69
CA PHE A 85 -11.47 -3.27 -1.39
C PHE A 85 -12.25 -2.26 -2.24
N ALA A 86 -11.61 -1.22 -2.78
CA ALA A 86 -12.30 -0.27 -3.65
C ALA A 86 -12.57 -0.87 -5.04
N THR A 87 -11.62 -1.64 -5.57
CA THR A 87 -11.74 -2.29 -6.88
C THR A 87 -12.24 -3.74 -6.78
N ASN A 88 -12.41 -4.26 -5.56
CA ASN A 88 -12.78 -5.66 -5.29
C ASN A 88 -11.87 -6.64 -6.04
N SER A 89 -10.56 -6.40 -5.98
CA SER A 89 -9.59 -7.13 -6.78
C SER A 89 -8.39 -7.59 -5.97
N TRP A 90 -7.84 -8.72 -6.39
CA TRP A 90 -6.55 -9.21 -5.94
C TRP A 90 -5.43 -8.71 -6.84
N ASP A 91 -4.30 -8.36 -6.23
CA ASP A 91 -3.00 -8.28 -6.87
C ASP A 91 -2.02 -9.26 -6.22
N PHE A 92 -1.13 -9.81 -7.02
CA PHE A 92 -0.09 -10.72 -6.57
C PHE A 92 1.23 -10.28 -7.17
N ALA A 93 2.19 -9.89 -6.33
CA ALA A 93 3.54 -9.59 -6.77
C ALA A 93 4.54 -10.63 -6.24
N VAL A 94 5.49 -11.00 -7.08
CA VAL A 94 6.66 -11.81 -6.72
C VAL A 94 7.90 -11.09 -7.17
N SER A 95 8.91 -11.01 -6.32
CA SER A 95 10.24 -10.50 -6.67
C SER A 95 11.32 -11.46 -6.22
N GLN A 96 12.40 -11.55 -6.97
CA GLN A 96 13.55 -12.41 -6.71
C GLN A 96 14.83 -11.59 -6.86
N ARG A 97 15.64 -11.54 -5.80
CA ARG A 97 17.00 -11.00 -5.89
C ARG A 97 17.89 -11.95 -6.69
N ILE A 98 18.61 -11.44 -7.68
CA ILE A 98 19.51 -12.24 -8.49
C ILE A 98 20.78 -12.56 -7.67
N PRO A 99 21.16 -13.83 -7.48
CA PRO A 99 22.38 -14.17 -6.75
C PRO A 99 23.62 -13.63 -7.46
N GLY A 100 24.57 -13.08 -6.70
CA GLY A 100 25.85 -12.59 -7.23
C GLY A 100 25.80 -11.18 -7.82
N THR A 101 24.66 -10.49 -7.74
CA THR A 101 24.54 -9.06 -8.05
C THR A 101 24.08 -8.29 -6.83
N ASP A 102 24.55 -7.06 -6.67
CA ASP A 102 24.30 -6.31 -5.44
C ASP A 102 22.86 -5.79 -5.34
N ASN A 103 22.18 -5.54 -6.47
CA ASN A 103 20.87 -4.88 -6.48
C ASN A 103 19.90 -5.36 -7.56
N ASP A 104 20.21 -6.38 -8.37
CA ASP A 104 19.28 -6.78 -9.44
C ASP A 104 18.13 -7.61 -8.87
N VAL A 105 16.93 -7.24 -9.30
CA VAL A 105 15.68 -7.89 -8.88
C VAL A 105 14.86 -8.21 -10.12
N LEU A 106 14.50 -9.49 -10.26
CA LEU A 106 13.48 -9.92 -11.20
C LEU A 106 12.11 -9.83 -10.52
N SER A 107 11.14 -9.17 -11.13
CA SER A 107 9.78 -9.03 -10.58
C SER A 107 8.70 -9.44 -11.58
N ALA A 108 7.63 -10.03 -11.07
CA ALA A 108 6.41 -10.31 -11.82
C ALA A 108 5.19 -9.89 -10.97
N SER A 109 4.14 -9.42 -11.63
CA SER A 109 2.88 -9.04 -11.00
C SER A 109 1.70 -9.59 -11.79
N TYR A 110 0.64 -9.96 -11.08
CA TYR A 110 -0.62 -10.40 -11.66
C TYR A 110 -1.79 -9.70 -10.95
N ASP A 111 -2.61 -9.01 -11.72
CA ASP A 111 -3.79 -8.30 -11.25
C ASP A 111 -5.05 -8.98 -11.77
N THR A 112 -6.00 -9.18 -10.87
CA THR A 112 -7.36 -9.60 -11.25
C THR A 112 -8.24 -8.38 -11.42
N TRP A 113 -9.21 -8.43 -12.32
CA TRP A 113 -10.26 -7.43 -12.44
C TRP A 113 -11.58 -8.17 -12.65
N LEU A 114 -12.61 -7.80 -11.88
CA LEU A 114 -13.94 -8.37 -12.04
C LEU A 114 -14.69 -7.65 -13.16
N ILE A 115 -15.20 -8.39 -14.15
CA ILE A 115 -16.30 -7.92 -14.98
C ILE A 115 -17.59 -8.25 -14.23
N VAL A 116 -18.26 -7.23 -13.69
CA VAL A 116 -19.63 -7.40 -13.20
C VAL A 116 -20.56 -7.37 -14.41
N LEU A 117 -21.00 -8.55 -14.87
CA LEU A 117 -22.13 -8.63 -15.79
C LEU A 117 -23.39 -8.25 -15.00
N LYS A 118 -23.93 -7.05 -15.26
CA LYS A 118 -25.28 -6.71 -14.80
C LYS A 118 -26.26 -7.59 -15.57
N GLY A 119 -26.76 -8.65 -14.92
CA GLY A 119 -27.92 -9.40 -15.38
C GLY A 119 -29.16 -8.51 -15.34
N GLY A 120 -29.92 -8.51 -16.44
CA GLY A 120 -31.06 -7.62 -16.69
C GLY A 120 -32.34 -7.94 -15.91
#